data_AF-A0AAW2CA55-F1
#
_entry.id   AF-A0AAW2CA55-F1
#
_cell.length_a   1.000
_cell.length_b   1.000
_cell.length_c   1.000
_cell.angle_alpha   90.00
_cell.angle_beta   90.00
_cell.angle_gamma   90.00
#
_symmetry.space_group_name_H-M   'P 1'
#
loop_
_entity.id
_entity.type
_entity.pdbx_description
1 polymer ?
#
loop_
_entity_poly.entity_id
_entity_poly.type
_entity_poly.pdbx_seq_one_letter_code
_entity_poly.pdbx_strand_id
1 'polypeptide(L)'
;MRYEYALLPSPDQYACMVDLLSRVGRLKAAYELINSMPVEPHAAAWGALLGACKLHCNIELGVSCASDSFTEQLELQFLSDEIDIAITDHGENQRLEV
;
A
#
# COMPACT_ATOMS: atom_id res chain seq x y z
N MET A 1 3.44 10.70 -20.74
CA MET A 1 2.26 10.94 -21.58
C MET A 1 1.06 11.27 -20.71
N ARG A 2 0.95 12.53 -20.28
CA ARG A 2 -0.34 13.18 -20.06
C ARG A 2 -0.47 14.14 -21.27
N TYR A 3 -1.68 14.42 -21.78
CA TYR A 3 -1.99 15.41 -22.83
C TYR A 3 -2.56 14.94 -24.18
N GLU A 4 -3.14 13.74 -24.35
CA GLU A 4 -3.92 13.51 -25.60
C GLU A 4 -5.34 12.99 -25.47
N TYR A 5 -5.78 12.46 -24.33
CA TYR A 5 -7.20 12.14 -24.15
C TYR A 5 -7.61 12.55 -22.73
N ALA A 6 -8.54 13.50 -22.64
CA ALA A 6 -9.12 14.01 -21.40
C ALA A 6 -10.05 12.97 -20.72
N LEU A 7 -9.59 11.73 -20.63
CA LEU A 7 -10.27 10.64 -19.95
C LEU A 7 -9.69 10.56 -18.54
N LEU A 8 -10.54 10.75 -17.54
CA LEU A 8 -10.20 10.42 -16.16
C LEU A 8 -9.73 8.95 -16.13
N PRO A 9 -8.57 8.65 -15.52
CA PRO A 9 -8.10 7.28 -15.44
C PRO A 9 -9.15 6.41 -14.73
N SER A 10 -9.36 5.20 -15.22
CA SER A 10 -10.25 4.26 -14.54
C SER A 10 -9.66 3.84 -13.18
N PRO A 11 -10.49 3.37 -12.23
CA PRO A 11 -9.98 2.78 -10.98
C PRO A 11 -8.88 1.72 -11.20
N ASP A 12 -9.00 0.92 -12.26
CA ASP A 12 -8.00 -0.10 -12.63
C ASP A 12 -6.67 0.52 -13.08
N GLN A 13 -6.71 1.62 -13.82
CA GLN A 13 -5.51 2.34 -14.26
C GLN A 13 -4.77 2.95 -13.05
N TYR A 14 -5.50 3.46 -12.06
CA TYR A 14 -4.91 3.89 -10.80
C TYR A 14 -4.28 2.72 -10.05
N ALA A 15 -4.96 1.58 -9.95
CA ALA A 15 -4.41 0.39 -9.30
C ALA A 15 -3.11 -0.09 -9.96
N CYS A 16 -3.05 -0.10 -11.30
CA CYS A 16 -1.80 -0.39 -12.01
C CYS A 16 -0.69 0.61 -11.68
N MET A 17 -0.99 1.91 -11.61
CA MET A 17 0.00 2.91 -11.25
C MET A 17 0.47 2.79 -9.79
N VAL A 18 -0.43 2.46 -8.86
CA VAL A 18 -0.09 2.18 -7.46
C VAL A 18 0.82 0.96 -7.36
N ASP A 19 0.52 -0.15 -8.05
CA ASP A 19 1.37 -1.34 -8.07
C ASP A 19 2.78 -1.02 -8.63
N LEU A 20 2.85 -0.29 -9.74
CA LEU A 20 4.13 0.12 -10.34
C LEU A 20 4.96 0.97 -9.38
N LEU A 21 4.36 1.99 -8.76
CA LEU A 21 5.05 2.87 -7.81
C LEU A 21 5.50 2.12 -6.56
N SER A 22 4.66 1.19 -6.08
CA SER A 22 4.93 0.33 -4.93
C SER A 22 6.15 -0.56 -5.19
N ARG A 23 6.21 -1.24 -6.34
CA ARG A 23 7.33 -2.14 -6.70
C ARG A 23 8.68 -1.44 -6.84
N VAL A 24 8.70 -0.17 -7.22
CA VAL A 24 9.95 0.61 -7.34
C VAL A 24 10.32 1.35 -6.04
N GLY A 25 9.60 1.07 -4.94
CA GLY A 25 9.84 1.67 -3.63
C GLY A 25 9.41 3.13 -3.51
N ARG A 26 8.61 3.65 -4.43
CA ARG A 26 8.05 5.01 -4.38
C ARG A 26 6.77 5.04 -3.55
N LEU A 27 6.86 4.52 -2.31
CA LEU A 27 5.71 4.28 -1.43
C LEU A 27 4.89 5.54 -1.14
N LYS A 28 5.55 6.66 -0.86
CA LYS A 28 4.86 7.94 -0.63
C LYS A 28 4.06 8.40 -1.84
N ALA A 29 4.63 8.28 -3.04
CA ALA A 29 3.93 8.64 -4.28
C ALA A 29 2.78 7.68 -4.59
N ALA A 30 2.94 6.39 -4.27
CA ALA A 30 1.87 5.40 -4.39
C ALA A 30 0.69 5.71 -3.45
N TYR A 31 0.99 6.09 -2.20
CA TYR A 31 0.01 6.48 -1.20
C TYR A 31 -0.66 7.83 -1.49
N GLU A 32 0.07 8.82 -1.99
CA GLU A 32 -0.54 10.06 -2.47
C GLU A 32 -1.46 9.80 -3.66
N LEU A 33 -1.07 8.89 -4.56
CA LEU A 33 -1.88 8.52 -5.72
C LEU A 33 -3.18 7.82 -5.31
N ILE A 34 -3.11 6.84 -4.40
CA ILE A 34 -4.28 6.10 -3.93
C ILE A 34 -5.30 7.02 -3.23
N ASN A 35 -4.80 7.98 -2.44
CA ASN A 35 -5.64 8.99 -1.78
C ASN A 35 -6.18 10.07 -2.72
N SER A 36 -5.55 10.28 -3.88
CA SER A 36 -6.01 11.23 -4.89
C SER A 36 -7.08 10.65 -5.82
N MET A 37 -7.43 9.36 -5.67
CA MET A 37 -8.41 8.71 -6.53
C MET A 37 -9.80 9.34 -6.30
N PRO A 38 -10.52 9.69 -7.38
CA PRO A 38 -11.89 10.23 -7.28
C PRO A 38 -12.94 9.17 -6.93
N VAL A 39 -12.50 7.93 -6.69
CA VAL A 39 -13.27 6.69 -6.56
C VAL A 39 -12.56 5.81 -5.54
N GLU A 40 -13.33 4.96 -4.85
CA GLU A 40 -12.79 4.08 -3.81
C GLU A 40 -11.69 3.18 -4.39
N PRO A 41 -10.50 3.14 -3.77
CA PRO A 41 -9.42 2.28 -4.23
C PRO A 41 -9.74 0.81 -3.97
N HIS A 42 -9.47 -0.05 -4.95
CA HIS A 42 -9.63 -1.48 -4.80
C HIS A 42 -8.71 -2.05 -3.71
N ALA A 43 -9.17 -3.07 -2.98
CA ALA A 43 -8.39 -3.82 -2.00
C ALA A 43 -7.03 -4.32 -2.56
N ALA A 44 -6.98 -4.67 -3.85
CA ALA A 44 -5.75 -5.06 -4.53
C ALA A 44 -4.68 -3.96 -4.57
N ALA A 45 -5.08 -2.68 -4.71
CA ALA A 45 -4.15 -1.54 -4.71
C ALA A 45 -3.55 -1.31 -3.32
N TRP A 46 -4.39 -1.39 -2.28
CA TRP A 46 -3.93 -1.36 -0.88
C TRP A 46 -3.02 -2.53 -0.55
N GLY A 47 -3.35 -3.74 -0.99
CA GLY A 47 -2.51 -4.93 -0.81
C GLY A 47 -1.14 -4.82 -1.49
N ALA A 48 -1.09 -4.27 -2.71
CA ALA A 48 0.18 -4.02 -3.41
C ALA A 48 1.06 -3.00 -2.66
N LEU A 49 0.45 -1.93 -2.12
CA LEU A 49 1.14 -0.91 -1.36
C LEU A 49 1.63 -1.44 0.01
N LEU A 50 0.80 -2.18 0.74
CA LEU A 50 1.16 -2.84 2.00
C LEU A 50 2.30 -3.83 1.81
N GLY A 51 2.24 -4.67 0.77
CA GLY A 51 3.32 -5.60 0.44
C GLY A 51 4.64 -4.90 0.14
N ALA A 52 4.58 -3.73 -0.51
CA ALA A 52 5.76 -2.92 -0.77
C ALA A 52 6.26 -2.18 0.49
N CYS A 53 5.38 -1.71 1.37
CA CYS A 53 5.77 -1.16 2.68
C CYS A 53 6.53 -2.21 3.49
N LYS A 54 6.09 -3.48 3.47
CA LYS A 54 6.84 -4.60 4.07
C LYS A 54 8.20 -4.80 3.40
N LEU A 55 8.24 -4.87 2.07
CA LEU A 55 9.47 -5.10 1.31
C LEU A 55 10.54 -4.02 1.54
N HIS A 56 10.10 -2.75 1.68
CA HIS A 56 10.99 -1.61 1.86
C HIS A 56 11.14 -1.18 3.33
N CYS A 57 10.66 -2.00 4.29
CA CYS A 57 10.71 -1.73 5.73
C CYS A 57 10.13 -0.36 6.14
N ASN A 58 9.09 0.11 5.44
CA ASN A 58 8.42 1.37 5.76
C ASN A 58 7.17 1.11 6.62
N ILE A 59 7.42 0.86 7.90
CA ILE A 59 6.41 0.49 8.90
C ILE A 59 5.35 1.58 9.07
N GLU A 60 5.78 2.85 9.20
CA GLU A 60 4.88 3.99 9.42
C GLU A 60 3.84 4.10 8.31
N LEU A 61 4.30 4.01 7.06
CA LEU A 61 3.43 4.11 5.89
C LEU A 61 2.57 2.86 5.72
N GLY A 62 3.07 1.68 6.12
CA GLY A 62 2.28 0.45 6.20
C GLY A 62 1.10 0.57 7.16
N VAL A 63 1.32 1.13 8.35
CA VAL A 63 0.25 1.38 9.34
C VAL A 63 -0.77 2.39 8.81
N SER A 64 -0.33 3.47 8.17
CA SER A 64 -1.25 4.43 7.53
C SER A 64 -2.10 3.75 6.45
N CYS A 65 -1.46 2.96 5.56
CA CYS A 65 -2.18 2.24 4.52
C CYS A 65 -3.22 1.27 5.08
N ALA A 66 -2.87 0.53 6.13
CA ALA A 66 -3.81 -0.39 6.78
C ALA A 66 -4.94 0.36 7.48
N SER A 67 -4.69 1.55 8.02
CA SER A 67 -5.76 2.34 8.65
C SER A 67 -6.76 2.86 7.60
N ASP A 68 -6.24 3.31 6.46
CA ASP A 68 -7.05 3.93 5.40
C ASP A 68 -7.74 2.89 4.51
N SER A 69 -7.15 1.70 4.32
CA SER A 69 -7.78 0.63 3.54
C SER A 69 -9.00 0.02 4.22
N PHE A 70 -9.15 0.21 5.54
CA PHE A 70 -10.16 -0.45 6.36
C PHE A 70 -11.32 0.45 6.80
N THR A 71 -11.39 1.70 6.34
CA THR A 71 -12.41 2.64 6.84
C THR A 71 -13.84 2.33 6.35
N GLU A 72 -14.05 1.42 5.39
CA GLU A 72 -15.41 1.10 4.88
C GLU A 72 -15.87 -0.36 5.03
N GLN A 73 -15.07 -1.29 5.57
CA GLN A 73 -15.50 -2.68 5.80
C GLN A 73 -15.39 -3.07 7.29
N LEU A 74 -16.56 -3.08 7.92
CA LEU A 74 -16.88 -3.58 9.25
C LEU A 74 -16.15 -4.91 9.58
N GLU A 75 -15.15 -4.87 10.47
CA GLU A 75 -14.83 -5.87 11.52
C GLU A 75 -13.51 -5.52 12.25
N LEU A 76 -13.59 -4.52 13.14
CA LEU A 76 -12.46 -3.92 13.89
C LEU A 76 -11.86 -4.79 15.03
N GLN A 77 -11.94 -6.12 14.99
CA GLN A 77 -11.41 -6.96 16.08
C GLN A 77 -10.53 -8.14 15.66
N PHE A 78 -10.59 -8.59 14.40
CA PHE A 78 -9.73 -9.69 13.94
C PHE A 78 -8.38 -9.23 13.35
N LEU A 79 -8.19 -7.93 13.18
CA LEU A 79 -7.18 -7.38 12.28
C LEU A 79 -5.96 -6.76 12.97
N SER A 80 -6.02 -6.46 14.28
CA SER A 80 -4.82 -6.02 15.02
C SER A 80 -3.70 -7.05 14.90
N ASP A 81 -4.06 -8.33 14.94
CA ASP A 81 -3.12 -9.44 14.96
C ASP A 81 -2.50 -9.68 13.58
N GLU A 82 -3.27 -9.53 12.49
CA GLU A 82 -2.75 -9.67 11.12
C GLU A 82 -1.91 -8.46 10.69
N ILE A 83 -2.25 -7.25 11.14
CA ILE A 83 -1.44 -6.05 10.91
C ILE A 83 -0.12 -6.16 11.71
N ASP A 84 -0.15 -6.62 12.96
CA ASP A 84 1.07 -6.91 13.73
C ASP A 84 1.89 -8.02 13.05
N ILE A 85 1.30 -9.08 12.52
CA ILE A 85 2.05 -10.13 11.79
C ILE A 85 2.61 -9.62 10.44
N ALA A 86 1.89 -8.73 9.75
CA ALA A 86 2.31 -8.21 8.46
C ALA A 86 3.42 -7.16 8.57
N ILE A 87 3.42 -6.37 9.66
CA ILE A 87 4.31 -5.22 9.88
C ILE A 87 5.43 -5.54 10.90
N THR A 88 5.21 -6.45 11.85
CA THR A 88 6.21 -6.88 12.86
C THR A 88 7.00 -8.10 12.34
N ASP A 89 7.93 -7.85 11.44
CA ASP A 89 9.15 -8.67 11.34
C ASP A 89 10.36 -7.75 11.51
N HIS A 90 10.50 -7.19 12.71
CA HIS A 90 11.75 -6.58 13.12
C HIS A 90 12.52 -7.56 13.99
N GLY A 91 13.35 -8.39 13.34
CA GLY A 91 14.71 -8.62 13.84
C GLY A 91 15.15 -10.07 14.03
N GLU A 92 15.41 -10.82 12.96
CA GLU A 92 16.37 -11.94 13.00
C GLU A 92 17.22 -12.08 11.72
N ASN A 93 17.74 -10.97 11.15
CA ASN A 93 18.82 -11.10 10.17
C ASN A 93 19.91 -10.03 10.24
N GLN A 94 20.41 -9.81 11.46
CA GLN A 94 21.81 -9.46 11.67
C GLN A 94 22.45 -10.54 12.55
N ARG A 95 22.85 -11.66 11.94
CA ARG A 95 23.94 -12.47 12.51
C ARG A 95 24.91 -12.84 11.40
N LEU A 96 25.97 -12.04 11.33
CA LEU A 96 27.27 -12.44 10.84
C LEU A 96 27.65 -13.79 11.51
N GLU A 97 27.77 -14.86 10.72
CA GLU A 97 28.67 -15.97 11.02
C GLU A 97 29.41 -16.32 9.73
N VAL A 98 30.56 -15.65 9.55
CA VAL A 98 31.76 -16.21 8.91
C VAL A 98 32.84 -16.24 9.98
#